data_AF-A0A316QLG5-F1
#
_entry.id   AF-A0A316QLG5-F1
#
_cell.length_a   1.000
_cell.length_b   1.000
_cell.length_c   1.000
_cell.angle_alpha   90.00
_cell.angle_beta   90.00
_cell.angle_gamma   90.00
#
_symmetry.space_group_name_H-M   'P 1'
#
loop_
_entity.id
_entity.type
_entity.pdbx_description
1 polymer ?
#
loop_
_entity_poly.entity_id
_entity_poly.type
_entity_poly.pdbx_seq_one_letter_code
_entity_poly.pdbx_strand_id
1 'polypeptide(L)' 'MTREEKIIQLEKMLRKVPDALSPMKASRCSPLGKNHIYELIKSGELRAFVYKGSYLIAKIDLIEYLADHSDEKSRRNYM' A
#
# COMPACT_ATOMS: atom_id res chain seq x y z
N MET A 1 16.74 -7.94 6.56
CA MET A 1 16.56 -6.55 6.09
C MET A 1 15.76 -5.83 7.15
N THR A 2 16.26 -4.71 7.66
CA THR A 2 15.57 -3.90 8.67
C THR A 2 14.35 -3.21 8.05
N ARG A 3 13.43 -2.71 8.89
CA ARG A 3 12.29 -1.90 8.43
C ARG A 3 12.73 -0.66 7.65
N GLU A 4 13.78 0.00 8.11
CA GLU A 4 14.33 1.20 7.46
C GLU A 4 14.91 0.87 6.08
N GLU A 5 15.65 -0.23 5.96
CA GLU A 5 16.16 -0.71 4.67
C GLU A 5 15.01 -1.03 3.69
N LYS A 6 13.90 -1.60 4.19
CA LYS A 6 12.69 -1.86 3.40
C LYS A 6 12.06 -0.58 2.89
N ILE A 7 11.89 0.42 3.75
CA ILE A 7 11.35 1.73 3.37
C ILE A 7 12.20 2.35 2.27
N ILE A 8 13.52 2.40 2.45
CA ILE A 8 14.45 2.98 1.45
C ILE A 8 14.35 2.23 0.11
N GLN A 9 14.20 0.91 0.11
CA GLN A 9 14.00 0.15 -1.12
C GLN A 9 12.65 0.44 -1.78
N LEU A 10 11.56 0.47 -1.01
CA LEU A 10 10.22 0.76 -1.50
C LEU A 10 10.14 2.18 -2.07
N GLU A 11 10.75 3.17 -1.43
CA GLU A 11 10.86 4.54 -1.94
C GLU A 11 11.59 4.59 -3.29
N LYS A 12 12.68 3.83 -3.42
CA LYS A 12 13.42 3.72 -4.70
C LYS A 12 12.56 3.07 -5.78
N MET A 13 11.85 1.99 -5.47
CA MET A 13 10.98 1.28 -6.41
C MET A 13 9.80 2.16 -6.86
N LEU A 14 9.23 2.94 -5.94
CA LEU A 14 8.06 3.79 -6.18
C LEU A 14 8.43 5.24 -6.53
N ARG A 15 9.68 5.52 -6.90
CA ARG A 15 10.16 6.88 -7.21
C ARG A 15 9.35 7.59 -8.30
N LYS A 16 8.85 6.86 -9.30
CA LYS A 16 8.04 7.41 -10.41
C LYS A 16 6.53 7.43 -10.11
N VAL A 17 6.12 6.90 -8.96
CA VAL A 17 4.74 6.87 -8.52
C VAL A 17 4.41 8.20 -7.85
N PRO A 18 3.27 8.84 -8.19
CA PRO A 18 2.89 10.12 -7.60
C PRO A 18 2.67 10.00 -6.09
N ASP A 19 2.85 11.10 -5.37
CA ASP A 19 2.75 11.13 -3.90
C ASP A 19 1.33 10.85 -3.38
N ALA A 20 0.33 10.98 -4.25
CA ALA A 20 -1.06 10.67 -3.96
C ALA A 20 -1.63 9.68 -4.99
N LEU A 21 -2.27 8.63 -4.49
CA LEU A 21 -2.71 7.48 -5.27
C LEU A 21 -4.19 7.24 -5.07
N SER A 22 -4.90 6.91 -6.15
CA SER A 22 -6.19 6.24 -6.01
C SER A 22 -5.99 4.78 -5.61
N PRO A 23 -7.00 4.10 -5.01
CA PRO A 23 -6.94 2.67 -4.73
C PRO A 23 -6.56 1.83 -5.95
N MET A 24 -7.00 2.22 -7.15
CA MET A 24 -6.60 1.55 -8.39
C MET A 24 -5.12 1.71 -8.71
N LYS A 25 -4.54 2.91 -8.51
CA LYS A 25 -3.10 3.10 -8.73
C LYS A 25 -2.27 2.35 -7.69
N ALA A 26 -2.67 2.40 -6.42
CA ALA A 26 -2.04 1.63 -5.35
C ALA A 26 -2.02 0.13 -5.66
N SER A 27 -3.12 -0.42 -6.20
CA SER A 27 -3.18 -1.84 -6.60
C SER A 27 -2.23 -2.19 -7.75
N ARG A 28 -1.94 -1.23 -8.64
CA ARG A 28 -1.04 -1.46 -9.78
C ARG A 28 0.44 -1.34 -9.42
N CYS A 29 0.77 -0.66 -8.32
CA CYS A 29 2.14 -0.44 -7.88
C CYS A 29 2.49 -1.15 -6.57
N SER A 30 1.65 -2.06 -6.10
CA SER A 30 1.86 -2.86 -4.90
C SER A 30 1.41 -4.30 -5.14
N PRO A 31 1.83 -5.26 -4.31
CA PRO A 31 1.31 -6.63 -4.36
C PRO A 31 -0.15 -6.77 -3.89
N LEU A 32 -0.83 -5.68 -3.54
CA LEU A 32 -2.18 -5.70 -2.99
C LEU A 32 -3.24 -5.64 -4.12
N GLY A 33 -4.24 -6.52 -4.02
CA GLY A 33 -5.41 -6.47 -4.89
C GLY A 33 -6.30 -5.27 -4.56
N LYS A 34 -7.04 -4.76 -5.56
CA LYS A 34 -7.97 -3.64 -5.40
C LYS A 34 -8.91 -3.83 -4.21
N ASN A 35 -9.59 -4.98 -4.11
CA ASN A 35 -10.56 -5.22 -3.05
C ASN A 35 -9.90 -5.21 -1.66
N HIS A 36 -8.73 -5.84 -1.55
CA HIS A 36 -7.93 -5.83 -0.33
C HIS A 36 -7.53 -4.41 0.07
N ILE A 37 -7.15 -3.54 -0.87
CA ILE A 37 -6.87 -2.12 -0.55
C ILE A 37 -8.12 -1.43 0.01
N TYR A 38 -9.30 -1.67 -0.56
CA TYR A 38 -10.54 -1.11 -0.01
C TYR A 38 -10.87 -1.68 1.37
N GLU A 39 -10.58 -2.96 1.64
CA GLU A 39 -10.73 -3.57 2.95
C GLU A 39 -9.81 -2.89 3.98
N LEU A 40 -8.52 -2.71 3.66
CA LEU A 40 -7.57 -2.02 4.53
C LEU A 40 -7.95 -0.56 4.81
N ILE A 41 -8.50 0.14 3.81
CA ILE A 41 -9.00 1.51 4.01
C ILE A 41 -10.20 1.50 4.96
N LYS A 42 -11.11 0.52 4.82
CA LYS A 42 -12.31 0.40 5.66
C LYS A 42 -11.98 -0.06 7.09
N SER A 43 -10.97 -0.92 7.27
CA SER A 43 -10.50 -1.35 8.58
C SER A 43 -9.65 -0.30 9.29
N GLY A 44 -9.13 0.69 8.54
CA GLY A 44 -8.26 1.74 9.06
C GLY A 44 -6.78 1.37 9.10
N GLU A 45 -6.42 0.17 8.63
CA GLU A 45 -5.04 -0.31 8.53
C GLU A 45 -4.24 0.42 7.44
N LEU A 46 -4.91 0.89 6.38
CA LEU A 46 -4.31 1.76 5.38
C LEU A 46 -4.96 3.13 5.42
N ARG A 47 -4.16 4.14 5.77
CA ARG A 47 -4.62 5.52 5.82
C ARG A 47 -5.01 6.02 4.43
N ALA A 48 -6.21 6.58 4.33
CA ALA A 48 -6.70 7.23 3.13
C ALA A 48 -7.62 8.40 3.51
N PHE A 49 -7.76 9.33 2.57
CA PHE A 49 -8.66 10.48 2.69
C PHE A 49 -9.61 10.51 1.50
N VAL A 50 -10.82 11.05 1.71
CA VAL A 50 -11.80 11.19 0.64
C VAL A 50 -11.65 12.56 -0.01
N TYR A 51 -11.39 12.59 -1.31
CA TYR A 51 -11.33 13.81 -2.11
C TYR A 51 -12.22 13.67 -3.33
N LYS A 52 -13.19 14.58 -3.49
CA LYS A 52 -14.18 14.58 -4.58
C LYS A 52 -14.88 13.21 -4.75
N GLY A 53 -15.27 12.58 -3.66
CA GLY A 53 -15.98 11.29 -3.66
C GLY A 53 -15.12 10.06 -3.97
N SER A 54 -13.79 10.21 -4.06
CA SER A 54 -12.85 9.10 -4.26
C SER A 54 -11.84 9.03 -3.12
N TYR A 55 -11.41 7.82 -2.77
CA TYR A 55 -10.28 7.65 -1.86
C TYR A 55 -8.96 8.09 -2.52
N LEU A 56 -8.12 8.70 -1.70
CA LEU A 56 -6.75 9.05 -2.02
C LEU A 56 -5.86 8.53 -0.88
N ILE A 57 -4.78 7.87 -1.26
CA ILE A 57 -3.80 7.21 -0.39
C ILE A 57 -2.50 7.96 -0.57
N ALA A 58 -1.85 8.40 0.50
CA ALA A 58 -0.51 8.96 0.37
C ALA A 58 0.47 7.83 0.07
N LYS A 59 1.42 8.07 -0.83
CA LYS A 59 2.45 7.10 -1.20
C LYS A 59 3.25 6.65 0.03
N ILE A 60 3.50 7.56 0.96
CA ILE A 60 4.19 7.26 2.23
C ILE A 60 3.41 6.26 3.09
N ASP A 61 2.08 6.43 3.22
CA ASP A 61 1.23 5.53 4.01
C ASP A 61 1.23 4.12 3.41
N LEU A 62 1.22 4.03 2.08
CA LEU A 62 1.33 2.75 1.38
C LEU A 62 2.71 2.10 1.59
N ILE A 63 3.79 2.88 1.57
CA ILE A 63 5.15 2.38 1.80
C ILE A 63 5.30 1.87 3.24
N GLU A 64 4.81 2.62 4.22
CA GLU A 64 4.83 2.22 5.63
C GLU A 64 4.08 0.91 5.83
N TYR A 65 2.85 0.83 5.31
CA TYR A 65 2.04 -0.39 5.38
C TYR A 65 2.79 -1.59 4.79
N LEU A 66 3.37 -1.44 3.59
CA LEU A 66 4.12 -2.52 2.94
C LEU A 66 5.39 -2.89 3.71
N ALA A 67 6.09 -1.92 4.29
CA ALA A 67 7.27 -2.20 5.10
C ALA A 67 6.90 -3.04 6.34
N ASP A 68 5.78 -2.71 6.99
CA ASP A 68 5.29 -3.39 8.18
C ASP A 68 4.76 -4.79 7.91
N HIS A 69 4.19 -5.05 6.73
CA HIS A 69 3.53 -6.33 6.39
C HIS A 69 4.30 -7.18 5.35
N SER A 70 5.49 -6.73 4.93
CA SER A 70 6.30 -7.41 3.89
C SER A 70 6.81 -8.80 4.26
N ASP A 71 6.96 -9.10 5.56
CA ASP A 71 7.41 -10.42 6.03
C ASP A 71 6.25 -11.39 6.28
N GLU A 72 5.01 -10.95 6.12
CA GLU A 72 3.82 -11.79 6.22
C GLU A 72 3.65 -12.65 4.96
N LYS A 73 4.70 -13.40 4.60
CA LYS A 73 4.65 -14.39 3.53
C LYS A 73 3.70 -15.51 3.93
N SER A 74 2.72 -15.74 3.05
CA SER A 74 2.14 -17.06 2.80
C SER A 74 1.04 -17.57 3.76
N ARG A 75 -0.08 -16.83 3.86
CA ARG A 75 -1.35 -17.38 4.40
C ARG A 75 -2.51 -17.40 3.40
N ARG A 76 -2.22 -17.45 2.10
CA ARG A 76 -3.22 -17.85 1.10
C ARG A 76 -2.80 -19.15 0.45
N ASN A 77 -2.97 -20.24 1.22
CA ASN A 77 -3.33 -21.53 0.64
C ASN A 77 -4.62 -21.31 -0.14
N TYR A 78 -4.54 -21.30 -1.47
CA TYR A 78 -5.69 -21.62 -2.30
C TYR A 78 -5.86 -23.15 -2.20
N MET A 79 -6.78 -23.59 -1.35
CA MET A 79 -7.47 -24.88 -1.51
C MET A 79 -8.66 -24.67 -2.44
#